data_AF-A0A524BIX8-F1
#
_entry.id   AF-A0A524BIX8-F1
#
_cell.length_a   1.000
_cell.length_b   1.000
_cell.length_c   1.000
_cell.angle_alpha   90.00
_cell.angle_beta   90.00
_cell.angle_gamma   90.00
#
_symmetry.space_group_name_H-M   'P 1'
#
loop_
_entity.id
_entity.type
_entity.pdbx_description
1 polymer ?
#
loop_
_entity_poly.entity_id
_entity_poly.type
_entity_poly.pdbx_seq_one_letter_code
_entity_poly.pdbx_strand_id
1 'polypeptide(L)'
;MTYVVPLAIAAAIAVLDWWAVGTDRRSIERWAKPAVMVFLIAAALLIPAESSTIRWAIVIGLAFGLVGDVLLFYDRFIPGAAAFLAGHIAYVVALLLVPQEPRGLLVGGVIVLLVAVFVGRQIVAGAWHRSPALGAIVATYMLVIGVVVVLAVGSTSVVVEIAALLFLTSDALLAWARFVGPAPGGRVAVMVTYQLAQAGFVLAIPTLVP
;
A
#
# COMPACT_ATOMS: atom_id res chain seq x y z
N MET A 1 5.32 -6.85 -24.16
CA MET A 1 6.38 -5.80 -24.18
C MET A 1 5.83 -4.41 -23.82
N THR A 2 4.58 -4.09 -24.12
CA THR A 2 3.99 -2.75 -23.90
C THR A 2 3.94 -2.27 -22.45
N TYR A 3 3.75 -3.15 -21.47
CA TYR A 3 3.73 -2.78 -20.04
C TYR A 3 5.13 -2.58 -19.41
N VAL A 4 6.21 -3.01 -20.08
CA VAL A 4 7.59 -2.88 -19.55
C VAL A 4 8.04 -1.43 -19.56
N VAL A 5 7.67 -0.67 -20.59
CA VAL A 5 8.01 0.75 -20.72
C VAL A 5 7.46 1.58 -19.55
N PRO A 6 6.15 1.56 -19.23
CA PRO A 6 5.64 2.32 -18.09
C PRO A 6 6.20 1.82 -16.75
N LEU A 7 6.48 0.52 -16.57
CA LEU A 7 7.16 0.02 -15.37
C LEU A 7 8.59 0.57 -15.23
N ALA A 8 9.36 0.59 -16.32
CA ALA A 8 10.73 1.12 -16.31
C ALA A 8 10.73 2.63 -16.01
N ILE A 9 9.77 3.38 -16.57
CA ILE A 9 9.59 4.80 -16.27
C ILE A 9 9.19 4.99 -14.80
N ALA A 10 8.24 4.21 -14.29
CA ALA A 10 7.84 4.26 -12.89
C ALA A 10 9.03 3.98 -11.96
N ALA A 11 9.86 2.99 -12.26
CA ALA A 11 11.05 2.66 -11.48
C ALA A 11 12.10 3.80 -11.49
N ALA A 12 12.36 4.40 -12.65
CA ALA A 12 13.28 5.54 -12.75
C ALA A 12 12.79 6.76 -11.95
N ILE A 13 11.48 7.06 -12.03
CA ILE A 13 10.86 8.15 -11.27
C ILE A 13 10.82 7.83 -9.77
N ALA A 14 10.62 6.57 -9.39
CA ALA A 14 10.66 6.14 -7.99
C ALA A 14 12.02 6.39 -7.36
N VAL A 15 13.12 6.06 -8.05
CA VAL A 15 14.47 6.36 -7.57
C VAL A 15 14.69 7.87 -7.43
N LEU A 16 14.20 8.67 -8.38
CA LEU A 16 14.23 10.14 -8.28
C LEU A 16 13.43 10.66 -7.07
N ASP A 17 12.26 10.08 -6.82
CA ASP A 17 11.40 10.43 -5.69
C ASP A 17 12.06 10.05 -4.35
N TRP A 18 12.66 8.86 -4.24
CA TRP A 18 13.37 8.44 -3.03
C TRP A 18 14.55 9.35 -2.72
N TRP A 19 15.31 9.75 -3.73
CA TRP A 19 16.37 10.74 -3.58
C TRP A 19 15.83 12.12 -3.17
N ALA A 20 14.71 12.55 -3.76
CA ALA A 20 14.06 13.82 -3.42
C ALA A 20 13.57 13.81 -1.96
N VAL A 21 12.96 12.72 -1.51
CA VAL A 21 12.51 12.53 -0.12
C VAL A 21 13.71 12.49 0.82
N GLY A 22 14.79 11.79 0.47
CA GLY A 22 16.01 11.68 1.29
C GLY A 22 16.83 12.96 1.38
N THR A 23 16.64 13.91 0.45
CA THR A 23 17.29 15.22 0.42
C THR A 23 16.32 16.38 0.70
N ASP A 24 15.11 16.08 1.17
CA ASP A 24 14.02 17.03 1.47
C ASP A 24 13.66 17.99 0.32
N ARG A 25 13.82 17.56 -0.93
CA ARG A 25 13.47 18.32 -2.15
C ARG A 25 11.98 18.22 -2.47
N ARG A 26 11.16 18.90 -1.66
CA ARG A 26 9.69 18.94 -1.76
C ARG A 26 9.15 19.33 -3.14
N SER A 27 9.86 20.14 -3.93
CA SER A 27 9.44 20.55 -5.27
C SER A 27 9.47 19.40 -6.27
N ILE A 28 10.44 18.48 -6.14
CA ILE A 28 10.58 17.29 -6.99
C ILE A 28 9.59 16.23 -6.52
N GLU A 29 9.54 15.97 -5.21
CA GLU A 29 8.60 15.02 -4.59
C GLU A 29 7.15 15.28 -5.00
N ARG A 30 6.75 16.56 -5.06
CA ARG A 30 5.38 16.98 -5.44
C ARG A 30 4.89 16.36 -6.74
N TRP A 31 5.78 16.18 -7.72
CA TRP A 31 5.43 15.66 -9.04
C TRP A 31 5.92 14.24 -9.25
N ALA A 32 7.11 13.89 -8.74
CA ALA A 32 7.69 12.56 -8.87
C ALA A 32 6.78 11.51 -8.23
N LYS A 33 6.31 11.75 -7.00
CA LYS A 33 5.45 10.81 -6.27
C LYS A 33 4.14 10.49 -7.00
N PRO A 34 3.31 11.47 -7.43
CA PRO A 34 2.16 11.20 -8.30
C PRO A 34 2.53 10.53 -9.63
N ALA A 35 3.65 10.92 -10.25
CA ALA A 35 4.05 10.37 -11.53
C ALA A 35 4.37 8.87 -11.45
N VAL A 36 5.01 8.39 -10.38
CA VAL A 36 5.19 6.93 -10.14
C VAL A 36 3.85 6.22 -10.23
N MET A 37 2.85 6.70 -9.50
CA MET A 37 1.53 6.09 -9.47
C MET A 37 0.83 6.11 -10.83
N VAL A 38 0.93 7.21 -11.59
CA VAL A 38 0.37 7.31 -12.94
C VAL A 38 0.98 6.26 -13.87
N PHE A 39 2.30 6.07 -13.84
CA PHE A 39 2.95 5.06 -14.67
C PHE A 39 2.68 3.63 -14.18
N LEU A 40 2.52 3.40 -12.88
CA LEU A 40 2.07 2.11 -12.35
C LEU A 40 0.64 1.79 -12.79
N ILE A 41 -0.27 2.77 -12.81
CA ILE A 41 -1.62 2.61 -13.37
C ILE A 41 -1.56 2.27 -14.86
N ALA A 42 -0.75 2.98 -15.63
CA ALA A 42 -0.55 2.69 -17.06
C ALA A 42 -0.01 1.26 -17.27
N ALA A 43 0.94 0.82 -16.45
CA ALA A 43 1.45 -0.55 -16.47
C ALA A 43 0.35 -1.57 -16.13
N ALA A 44 -0.46 -1.34 -15.10
CA ALA A 44 -1.56 -2.23 -14.72
C ALA A 44 -2.63 -2.37 -15.81
N LEU A 45 -2.87 -1.31 -16.59
CA LEU A 45 -3.81 -1.36 -17.72
C LEU A 45 -3.27 -2.17 -18.91
N LEU A 46 -1.94 -2.25 -19.07
CA LEU A 46 -1.27 -2.85 -20.21
C LEU A 46 -0.72 -4.26 -19.94
N ILE A 47 -0.53 -4.63 -18.67
CA ILE A 47 -0.01 -5.94 -18.29
C ILE A 47 -1.07 -7.02 -18.57
N PRO A 48 -0.68 -8.22 -19.05
CA PRO A 48 -1.63 -9.31 -19.25
C PRO A 48 -2.40 -9.63 -17.97
N ALA A 49 -3.70 -9.90 -18.10
CA ALA A 49 -4.57 -10.20 -16.97
C ALA A 49 -5.54 -11.30 -17.38
N GLU A 50 -5.59 -12.37 -16.58
CA GLU A 50 -6.57 -13.46 -16.76
C GLU A 50 -7.98 -13.02 -16.36
N SER A 51 -8.09 -12.07 -15.42
CA SER A 51 -9.36 -11.51 -14.96
C SER A 51 -9.40 -10.00 -15.11
N SER A 52 -10.34 -9.51 -15.94
CA SER A 52 -10.58 -8.08 -16.10
C SER A 52 -11.05 -7.43 -14.78
N THR A 53 -11.83 -8.16 -13.97
CA THR A 53 -12.32 -7.68 -12.67
C THR A 53 -11.17 -7.47 -11.68
N ILE A 54 -10.24 -8.44 -11.57
CA ILE A 54 -9.06 -8.31 -10.71
C ILE A 54 -8.19 -7.14 -11.15
N ARG A 55 -7.92 -7.01 -12.46
CA ARG A 55 -7.17 -5.87 -13.00
C ARG A 55 -7.81 -4.54 -12.63
N TRP A 56 -9.12 -4.38 -12.83
CA TRP A 56 -9.80 -3.12 -12.51
C TRP A 56 -9.83 -2.83 -11.01
N ALA A 57 -10.00 -3.85 -10.17
CA ALA A 57 -9.90 -3.68 -8.72
C ALA A 57 -8.49 -3.18 -8.32
N ILE A 58 -7.42 -3.71 -8.90
CA ILE A 58 -6.05 -3.23 -8.67
C ILE A 58 -5.84 -1.80 -9.20
N VAL A 59 -6.34 -1.49 -10.41
CA VAL A 59 -6.27 -0.12 -10.97
C VAL A 59 -7.00 0.89 -10.09
N ILE A 60 -8.17 0.54 -9.57
CA ILE A 60 -8.92 1.39 -8.62
C ILE A 60 -8.11 1.58 -7.34
N GLY A 61 -7.47 0.52 -6.83
CA GLY A 61 -6.55 0.59 -5.69
C GLY A 61 -5.42 1.61 -5.90
N LEU A 62 -4.73 1.52 -7.04
CA LEU A 62 -3.67 2.43 -7.44
C LEU A 62 -4.16 3.88 -7.59
N ALA A 63 -5.34 4.08 -8.20
CA ALA A 63 -5.93 5.40 -8.38
C ALA A 63 -6.27 6.07 -7.04
N PHE A 64 -6.81 5.31 -6.08
CA PHE A 64 -7.01 5.79 -4.72
C PHE A 64 -5.69 6.05 -3.99
N GLY A 65 -4.64 5.25 -4.24
CA GLY A 65 -3.29 5.52 -3.75
C GLY A 65 -2.73 6.85 -4.24
N LEU A 66 -2.90 7.14 -5.55
CA LEU A 66 -2.55 8.44 -6.14
C LEU A 66 -3.30 9.60 -5.48
N VAL A 67 -4.62 9.47 -5.27
CA VAL A 67 -5.41 10.48 -4.56
C VAL A 67 -4.92 10.66 -3.13
N GLY A 68 -4.64 9.56 -2.43
CA GLY A 68 -4.07 9.55 -1.09
C GLY A 68 -2.73 10.28 -1.02
N ASP A 69 -1.85 10.04 -1.99
CA ASP A 69 -0.54 10.70 -2.07
C ASP A 69 -0.64 12.21 -2.20
N VAL A 70 -1.54 12.68 -3.07
CA VAL A 70 -1.79 14.12 -3.25
C VAL A 70 -2.35 14.73 -1.96
N LEU A 71 -3.34 14.07 -1.33
CA LEU A 71 -3.94 14.57 -0.10
C LEU A 71 -2.95 14.62 1.07
N LEU A 72 -2.14 13.57 1.26
CA LEU A 72 -1.12 13.52 2.30
C LEU A 72 0.00 14.54 2.07
N PHE A 73 0.35 14.84 0.81
CA PHE A 73 1.36 15.86 0.50
C PHE A 73 0.94 17.25 1.00
N TYR A 74 -0.36 17.56 0.98
CA TYR A 74 -0.93 18.81 1.51
C TYR A 74 -1.38 18.68 2.98
N ASP A 75 -0.77 17.76 3.74
CA ASP A 75 -1.03 17.51 5.17
C ASP A 75 -2.49 17.16 5.51
N ARG A 76 -3.28 16.70 4.53
CA ARG A 76 -4.67 16.24 4.73
C ARG A 76 -4.71 14.78 5.12
N PHE A 77 -4.26 14.49 6.35
CA PHE A 77 -4.12 13.11 6.84
C PHE A 77 -5.41 12.28 6.77
N ILE A 78 -6.53 12.78 7.33
CA ILE A 78 -7.78 12.00 7.39
C ILE A 78 -8.34 11.72 5.98
N PRO A 79 -8.50 12.72 5.08
CA PRO A 79 -8.90 12.45 3.70
C PRO A 79 -7.93 11.53 2.95
N GLY A 80 -6.62 11.70 3.14
CA GLY A 80 -5.62 10.85 2.52
C GLY A 80 -5.72 9.40 2.99
N ALA A 81 -5.82 9.18 4.30
CA ALA A 81 -6.04 7.86 4.89
C ALA A 81 -7.35 7.23 4.41
N ALA A 82 -8.42 8.00 4.26
CA ALA A 82 -9.68 7.52 3.71
C ALA A 82 -9.55 7.09 2.24
N ALA A 83 -8.79 7.84 1.42
CA ALA A 83 -8.49 7.46 0.05
C ALA A 83 -7.69 6.15 0.00
N PHE A 84 -6.60 6.03 0.79
CA PHE A 84 -5.86 4.77 0.89
C PHE A 84 -6.73 3.62 1.37
N LEU A 85 -7.62 3.83 2.35
CA LEU A 85 -8.55 2.81 2.83
C LEU A 85 -9.45 2.29 1.70
N ALA A 86 -10.01 3.18 0.89
CA ALA A 86 -10.80 2.79 -0.29
C ALA A 86 -9.95 2.00 -1.29
N GLY A 87 -8.67 2.36 -1.45
CA GLY A 87 -7.73 1.59 -2.26
C GLY A 87 -7.47 0.18 -1.72
N HIS A 88 -7.27 0.04 -0.41
CA HIS A 88 -7.11 -1.27 0.24
C HIS A 88 -8.36 -2.14 0.10
N ILE A 89 -9.56 -1.56 0.19
CA ILE A 89 -10.81 -2.29 -0.06
C ILE A 89 -10.84 -2.83 -1.50
N ALA A 90 -10.35 -2.05 -2.47
CA ALA A 90 -10.24 -2.55 -3.85
C ALA A 90 -9.25 -3.72 -3.97
N TYR A 91 -8.13 -3.71 -3.24
CA TYR A 91 -7.23 -4.87 -3.14
C TYR A 91 -7.87 -6.08 -2.46
N VAL A 92 -8.68 -5.87 -1.40
CA VAL A 92 -9.48 -6.95 -0.80
C VAL A 92 -10.42 -7.57 -1.83
N VAL A 93 -11.14 -6.76 -2.62
CA VAL A 93 -12.02 -7.25 -3.69
C VAL A 93 -11.24 -8.08 -4.71
N ALA A 94 -10.07 -7.61 -5.13
CA ALA A 94 -9.22 -8.35 -6.06
C ALA A 94 -8.80 -9.72 -5.50
N LEU A 95 -8.38 -9.77 -4.24
CA LEU A 95 -7.86 -10.98 -3.60
C LEU A 95 -8.96 -11.98 -3.20
N LEU A 96 -10.16 -11.49 -2.87
CA LEU A 96 -11.32 -12.36 -2.61
C LEU A 96 -11.76 -13.17 -3.84
N LEU A 97 -11.38 -12.73 -5.04
CA LEU A 97 -11.65 -13.44 -6.29
C LEU A 97 -10.61 -14.51 -6.60
N VAL A 98 -9.54 -14.64 -5.81
CA VAL A 98 -8.47 -15.61 -6.02
C VAL A 98 -8.65 -16.79 -5.05
N PRO A 99 -8.39 -18.05 -5.44
CA PRO A 99 -8.43 -19.19 -4.56
C PRO A 99 -7.55 -19.01 -3.32
N GLN A 100 -8.07 -19.39 -2.16
CA GLN A 100 -7.40 -19.18 -0.88
C GLN A 100 -6.96 -20.53 -0.28
N GLU A 101 -5.68 -20.60 0.09
CA GLU A 101 -5.12 -21.75 0.80
C GLU A 101 -5.27 -21.53 2.33
N PRO A 102 -5.93 -22.45 3.06
CA PRO A 102 -6.23 -22.27 4.48
C PRO A 102 -5.00 -22.07 5.38
N ARG A 103 -3.87 -22.72 5.09
CA ARG A 103 -2.63 -22.54 5.88
C ARG A 103 -2.05 -21.15 5.63
N GLY A 104 -2.10 -20.65 4.39
CA GLY A 104 -1.73 -19.28 4.04
C GLY A 104 -2.56 -18.24 4.80
N LEU A 105 -3.89 -18.43 4.86
CA LEU A 105 -4.77 -17.57 5.66
C LEU A 105 -4.38 -17.58 7.15
N LEU A 106 -4.06 -18.76 7.71
CA LEU A 106 -3.61 -18.88 9.10
C LEU A 106 -2.28 -18.15 9.33
N VAL A 107 -1.30 -18.33 8.45
CA VAL A 107 0.00 -17.66 8.52
C VAL A 107 -0.18 -16.14 8.43
N GLY A 108 -0.95 -15.66 7.46
CA GLY A 108 -1.28 -14.24 7.33
C GLY A 108 -1.95 -13.69 8.58
N GLY A 109 -2.90 -14.44 9.17
CA GLY A 109 -3.55 -14.08 10.42
C GLY A 109 -2.58 -13.95 11.59
N VAL A 110 -1.63 -14.88 11.70
CA VAL A 110 -0.56 -14.81 12.71
C VAL A 110 0.34 -13.59 12.50
N ILE A 111 0.75 -13.29 11.26
CA ILE A 111 1.55 -12.10 10.95
C ILE A 111 0.81 -10.83 11.39
N VAL A 112 -0.47 -10.68 11.00
CA VAL A 112 -1.28 -9.52 11.36
C VAL A 112 -1.47 -9.40 12.87
N LEU A 113 -1.70 -10.51 13.56
CA LEU A 113 -1.82 -10.53 15.02
C LEU A 113 -0.54 -10.05 15.70
N LEU A 114 0.63 -10.56 15.27
CA LEU A 114 1.92 -10.15 15.82
C LEU A 114 2.15 -8.65 15.59
N VAL A 115 1.90 -8.15 14.38
CA VAL A 115 2.03 -6.72 14.06
C VAL A 115 1.06 -5.88 14.89
N ALA A 116 -0.19 -6.32 15.05
CA ALA A 116 -1.18 -5.63 15.88
C ALA A 116 -0.77 -5.54 17.35
N VAL A 117 -0.23 -6.63 17.92
CA VAL A 117 0.19 -6.70 19.33
C VAL A 117 1.43 -5.84 19.59
N PHE A 118 2.47 -5.96 18.77
CA PHE A 118 3.76 -5.33 19.04
C PHE A 118 3.87 -3.89 18.52
N VAL A 119 3.21 -3.58 17.40
CA VAL A 119 3.28 -2.27 16.73
C VAL A 119 1.94 -1.55 16.77
N GLY A 120 0.87 -2.22 16.37
CA GLY A 120 -0.45 -1.61 16.19
C GLY A 120 -1.07 -1.05 17.47
N ARG A 121 -0.90 -1.74 18.60
CA ARG A 121 -1.39 -1.26 19.90
C ARG A 121 -0.83 0.12 20.25
N GLN A 122 0.45 0.37 19.99
CA GLN A 122 1.09 1.66 20.30
C GLN A 122 0.56 2.76 19.37
N ILE A 123 0.41 2.44 18.09
CA ILE A 123 -0.14 3.35 17.07
C ILE A 123 -1.58 3.76 17.43
N VAL A 124 -2.45 2.78 17.70
CA VAL A 124 -3.86 3.03 18.06
C VAL A 124 -3.95 3.80 19.37
N ALA A 125 -3.17 3.44 20.39
CA ALA A 125 -3.14 4.20 21.64
C ALA A 125 -2.71 5.65 21.39
N GLY A 126 -1.65 5.89 20.62
CA GLY A 126 -1.20 7.24 20.28
C GLY A 126 -2.25 8.07 19.53
N ALA A 127 -2.99 7.44 18.61
CA ALA A 127 -4.12 8.06 17.93
C ALA A 127 -5.28 8.36 18.89
N TRP A 128 -5.59 7.46 19.81
CA TRP A 128 -6.66 7.61 20.80
C TRP A 128 -6.42 8.75 21.78
N HIS A 129 -5.17 8.95 22.20
CA HIS A 129 -4.79 10.09 23.05
C HIS A 129 -5.06 11.45 22.37
N ARG A 130 -5.05 11.50 21.03
CA ARG A 130 -5.44 12.72 20.30
C ARG A 130 -6.95 12.87 20.22
N SER A 131 -7.66 11.81 19.86
CA SER A 131 -9.12 11.71 20.04
C SER A 131 -9.60 10.26 19.88
N PRO A 132 -10.68 9.86 20.58
CA PRO A 132 -11.27 8.53 20.42
C PRO A 132 -11.69 8.22 18.97
N ALA A 133 -12.24 9.22 18.27
CA ALA A 133 -12.63 9.09 16.86
C ALA A 133 -11.44 8.78 15.95
N LEU A 134 -10.28 9.43 16.17
CA LEU A 134 -9.08 9.16 15.40
C LEU A 134 -8.50 7.77 15.71
N GLY A 135 -8.52 7.37 16.99
CA GLY A 135 -8.17 6.01 17.39
C GLY A 135 -9.00 4.95 16.67
N ALA A 136 -10.32 5.15 16.59
CA ALA A 136 -11.23 4.26 15.85
C ALA A 136 -10.95 4.24 14.34
N ILE A 137 -10.70 5.40 13.71
CA ILE A 137 -10.35 5.47 12.28
C ILE A 137 -9.07 4.67 11.99
N VAL A 138 -8.03 4.87 12.82
CA VAL A 138 -6.75 4.17 12.64
C VAL A 138 -6.89 2.67 12.89
N ALA A 139 -7.65 2.26 13.91
CA ALA A 139 -7.91 0.84 14.16
C ALA A 139 -8.65 0.16 12.99
N THR A 140 -9.67 0.82 12.43
CA THR A 140 -10.39 0.34 11.24
C THR A 140 -9.46 0.23 10.03
N TYR A 141 -8.60 1.23 9.82
CA TYR A 141 -7.61 1.19 8.76
C TYR A 141 -6.67 -0.01 8.90
N MET A 142 -6.12 -0.20 10.11
CA MET A 142 -5.23 -1.32 10.44
C MET A 142 -5.90 -2.69 10.25
N LEU A 143 -7.20 -2.78 10.54
CA LEU A 143 -7.97 -4.00 10.28
C LEU A 143 -8.04 -4.29 8.78
N VAL A 144 -8.37 -3.31 7.95
CA VAL A 144 -8.52 -3.51 6.50
C VAL A 144 -7.21 -3.87 5.84
N ILE A 145 -6.10 -3.19 6.16
CA ILE A 145 -4.78 -3.60 5.64
C ILE A 145 -4.35 -4.97 6.16
N GLY A 146 -4.75 -5.32 7.39
CA GLY A 146 -4.60 -6.68 7.91
C GLY A 146 -5.32 -7.70 7.02
N VAL A 147 -6.57 -7.45 6.63
CA VAL A 147 -7.32 -8.32 5.71
C VAL A 147 -6.60 -8.46 4.37
N VAL A 148 -6.03 -7.38 3.81
CA VAL A 148 -5.23 -7.45 2.58
C VAL A 148 -4.06 -8.43 2.75
N VAL A 149 -3.32 -8.35 3.86
CA VAL A 149 -2.19 -9.26 4.13
C VAL A 149 -2.65 -10.70 4.30
N VAL A 150 -3.72 -10.95 5.05
CA VAL A 150 -4.25 -12.32 5.22
C VAL A 150 -4.60 -12.95 3.88
N LEU A 151 -5.34 -12.23 3.04
CA LEU A 151 -5.76 -12.72 1.72
C LEU A 151 -4.58 -12.83 0.74
N ALA A 152 -3.59 -11.94 0.82
CA ALA A 152 -2.41 -11.99 -0.02
C ALA A 152 -1.56 -13.24 0.29
N VAL A 153 -1.31 -13.54 1.56
CA VAL A 153 -0.61 -14.77 1.99
C VAL A 153 -1.45 -16.01 1.64
N GLY A 154 -2.78 -15.93 1.81
CA GLY A 154 -3.71 -17.00 1.43
C GLY A 154 -3.75 -17.30 -0.08
N SER A 155 -3.45 -16.31 -0.93
CA SER A 155 -3.47 -16.48 -2.40
C SER A 155 -2.34 -17.35 -2.95
N THR A 156 -1.32 -17.67 -2.15
CA THR A 156 -0.08 -18.39 -2.55
C THR A 156 0.76 -17.73 -3.65
N SER A 157 0.37 -16.55 -4.14
CA SER A 157 1.21 -15.74 -5.02
C SER A 157 2.26 -15.00 -4.20
N VAL A 158 3.50 -15.47 -4.27
CA VAL A 158 4.66 -14.86 -3.58
C VAL A 158 4.79 -13.37 -3.92
N VAL A 159 4.43 -12.96 -5.14
CA VAL A 159 4.51 -11.57 -5.58
C VAL A 159 3.52 -10.69 -4.81
N VAL A 160 2.27 -11.12 -4.68
CA VAL A 160 1.25 -10.33 -3.95
C VAL A 160 1.43 -10.40 -2.45
N GLU A 161 1.96 -11.51 -1.92
CA GLU A 161 2.38 -11.62 -0.52
C GLU A 161 3.44 -10.57 -0.18
N ILE A 162 4.55 -10.52 -0.94
CA ILE A 162 5.61 -9.52 -0.74
C ILE A 162 5.04 -8.11 -0.87
N ALA A 163 4.17 -7.86 -1.86
CA ALA A 163 3.52 -6.57 -2.05
C ALA A 163 2.70 -6.15 -0.82
N ALA A 164 1.86 -7.03 -0.29
CA ALA A 164 1.03 -6.75 0.87
C ALA A 164 1.85 -6.53 2.15
N LEU A 165 2.93 -7.29 2.35
CA LEU A 165 3.84 -7.11 3.49
C LEU A 165 4.60 -5.79 3.43
N LEU A 166 5.01 -5.37 2.23
CA LEU A 166 5.61 -4.05 2.02
C LEU A 166 4.60 -2.93 2.29
N PHE A 167 3.33 -3.11 1.90
CA PHE A 167 2.27 -2.15 2.17
C PHE A 167 2.01 -2.00 3.67
N LEU A 168 1.90 -3.14 4.38
CA LEU A 168 1.76 -3.16 5.84
C LEU A 168 2.93 -2.46 6.52
N THR A 169 4.15 -2.67 6.03
CA THR A 169 5.36 -2.02 6.55
C THR A 169 5.33 -0.52 6.33
N SER A 170 5.02 -0.06 5.11
CA SER A 170 4.85 1.36 4.78
C SER A 170 3.88 2.05 5.72
N ASP A 171 2.70 1.46 5.89
CA ASP A 171 1.61 2.09 6.63
C ASP A 171 1.86 2.06 8.13
N ALA A 172 2.49 0.99 8.64
CA ALA A 172 2.97 0.94 10.01
C ALA A 172 4.01 2.03 10.29
N LEU A 173 4.98 2.22 9.39
CA LEU A 173 5.99 3.29 9.52
C LEU A 173 5.36 4.69 9.44
N LEU A 174 4.43 4.91 8.51
CA LEU A 174 3.73 6.20 8.37
C LEU A 174 2.89 6.51 9.61
N ALA A 175 2.13 5.54 10.11
CA ALA A 175 1.30 5.70 11.29
C ALA A 175 2.14 5.84 12.58
N TRP A 176 3.27 5.13 12.67
CA TRP A 176 4.23 5.31 13.75
C TRP A 176 4.80 6.73 13.79
N ALA A 177 5.28 7.23 12.65
CA ALA A 177 5.73 8.62 12.48
C ALA A 177 4.67 9.63 12.93
N ARG A 178 3.40 9.31 12.69
CA ARG A 178 2.28 10.20 12.97
C ARG A 178 1.85 10.20 14.42
N PHE A 179 1.85 9.05 15.10
CA PHE A 179 1.17 8.87 16.39
C PHE A 179 2.06 8.46 17.56
N VAL A 180 3.26 7.92 17.30
CA VAL A 180 4.13 7.38 18.34
C VAL A 180 5.42 8.18 18.45
N GLY A 181 6.14 8.37 17.35
CA GLY A 181 7.43 9.06 17.34
C GLY A 181 8.14 8.91 16.00
N PRO A 182 9.41 9.34 15.85
CA PRO A 182 10.14 9.22 14.59
C PRO A 182 10.15 7.77 14.07
N ALA A 183 9.74 7.57 12.82
CA ALA A 183 9.75 6.23 12.21
C ALA A 183 11.18 5.76 11.91
N PRO A 184 11.52 4.49 12.19
CA PRO A 184 12.77 3.90 11.74
C PRO A 184 12.96 4.04 10.23
N GLY A 185 14.12 4.53 9.79
CA GLY A 185 14.39 4.80 8.36
C GLY A 185 13.67 6.01 7.77
N GLY A 186 12.85 6.72 8.56
CA GLY A 186 12.23 7.99 8.19
C GLY A 186 11.30 7.92 6.98
N ARG A 187 11.13 9.06 6.30
CA ARG A 187 10.22 9.21 5.14
C ARG A 187 10.66 8.37 3.95
N VAL A 188 11.96 8.11 3.79
CA VAL A 188 12.50 7.30 2.69
C VAL A 188 12.05 5.85 2.83
N ALA A 189 12.14 5.26 4.02
CA ALA A 189 11.70 3.88 4.24
C ALA A 189 10.19 3.71 3.96
N VAL A 190 9.36 4.66 4.41
CA VAL A 190 7.93 4.71 4.06
C VAL A 190 7.74 4.74 2.54
N MET A 191 8.44 5.64 1.83
CA MET A 191 8.25 5.80 0.38
C MET A 191 8.71 4.58 -0.43
N VAL A 192 9.87 4.00 -0.08
CA VAL A 192 10.42 2.82 -0.77
C VAL A 192 9.46 1.64 -0.60
N THR A 193 9.08 1.34 0.63
CA THR A 193 8.16 0.22 0.91
C THR A 193 6.80 0.43 0.24
N TYR A 194 6.27 1.66 0.27
CA TYR A 194 5.03 2.02 -0.41
C TYR A 194 5.08 1.78 -1.93
N GLN A 195 6.05 2.37 -2.62
CA GLN A 195 6.11 2.30 -4.08
C GLN A 195 6.44 0.89 -4.58
N LEU A 196 7.27 0.14 -3.84
CA LEU A 196 7.50 -1.28 -4.14
C LEU A 196 6.25 -2.13 -3.90
N ALA A 197 5.45 -1.83 -2.87
CA ALA A 197 4.17 -2.49 -2.64
C ALA A 197 3.21 -2.25 -3.81
N GLN A 198 3.04 -1.00 -4.23
CA GLN A 198 2.19 -0.63 -5.38
C GLN A 198 2.66 -1.31 -6.67
N ALA A 199 3.97 -1.31 -6.94
CA ALA A 199 4.54 -2.02 -8.09
C ALA A 199 4.33 -3.54 -7.99
N GLY A 200 4.44 -4.12 -6.79
CA GLY A 200 4.18 -5.53 -6.53
C GLY A 200 2.74 -5.93 -6.86
N PHE A 201 1.74 -5.11 -6.47
CA PHE A 201 0.35 -5.35 -6.87
C PHE A 201 0.14 -5.31 -8.39
N VAL A 202 0.81 -4.38 -9.09
CA VAL A 202 0.79 -4.33 -10.57
C VAL A 202 1.39 -5.60 -11.16
N LEU A 203 2.58 -6.00 -10.68
CA LEU A 203 3.29 -7.19 -11.16
C LEU A 203 2.60 -8.50 -10.83
N ALA A 204 1.76 -8.51 -9.79
CA ALA A 204 0.96 -9.67 -9.41
C ALA A 204 -0.21 -9.93 -10.36
N ILE A 205 -0.70 -8.94 -11.12
CA ILE A 205 -1.91 -9.06 -11.97
C ILE A 205 -1.93 -10.35 -12.83
N PRO A 206 -0.86 -10.73 -13.56
CA PRO A 206 -0.86 -11.95 -14.37
C PRO A 206 -0.91 -13.25 -13.55
N THR A 207 -0.52 -13.18 -12.28
CA THR A 207 -0.45 -14.34 -11.36
C THR A 207 -1.74 -14.58 -10.60
N LEU A 208 -2.66 -13.60 -10.60
CA LEU A 208 -3.93 -13.67 -9.87
C LEU A 208 -5.01 -14.25 -10.78
N VAL A 209 -5.16 -15.58 -10.69
CA VAL A 209 -6.14 -16.35 -11.45
C VAL A 209 -7.31 -16.72 -10.53
N PRO A 210 -8.56 -16.44 -10.91
CA PRO A 210 -9.74 -16.85 -10.14
C PRO A 210 -9.96 -18.36 -10.03
#